data_AF-A0A7D8UNM9-F1
#
_entry.id   AF-A0A7D8UNM9-F1
#
_cell.length_a   1.000
_cell.length_b   1.000
_cell.length_c   1.000
_cell.angle_alpha   90.00
_cell.angle_beta   90.00
_cell.angle_gamma   90.00
#
_symmetry.space_group_name_H-M   'P 1'
#
loop_
_entity.id
_entity.type
_entity.pdbx_description
1 polymer ?
#
loop_
_entity_poly.entity_id
_entity_poly.type
_entity_poly.pdbx_seq_one_letter_code
_entity_poly.pdbx_strand_id
1 'polypeptide(L)'
;MFPQRTMLRAMRSPALGRTIQRRLASTESKFAGAEDNAFNRERQAVKDHAAATSVPTRNGEGVRDVGRGEGLTLRPCSAVIPCLLISAANAYNLWNEHWAHWEHMPPLEERPEYPYQNLRTRNFCWGDGDKTFFWNDKVNHHKKD
;
A
#
# COMPACT_ATOMS: atom_id res chain seq x y z
N MET A 1 -61.74 -75.23 19.83
CA MET A 1 -61.31 -74.02 20.55
C MET A 1 -60.68 -73.06 19.55
N PHE A 2 -61.22 -71.84 19.39
CA PHE A 2 -60.64 -70.71 18.63
C PHE A 2 -59.63 -69.92 19.52
N PRO A 3 -58.84 -68.89 19.07
CA PRO A 3 -58.57 -68.34 17.71
C PRO A 3 -57.08 -67.94 17.40
N GLN A 4 -56.75 -67.86 16.10
CA GLN A 4 -56.20 -66.71 15.33
C GLN A 4 -55.36 -65.61 16.05
N ARG A 5 -54.03 -65.51 15.75
CA ARG A 5 -53.23 -64.24 15.69
C ARG A 5 -52.04 -64.41 14.71
N THR A 6 -52.16 -63.95 13.46
CA THR A 6 -51.61 -62.68 12.91
C THR A 6 -50.13 -62.75 12.47
N MET A 7 -49.95 -62.72 11.14
CA MET A 7 -48.68 -62.46 10.45
C MET A 7 -48.13 -61.05 10.73
N LEU A 8 -46.83 -60.85 10.43
CA LEU A 8 -46.12 -59.62 10.01
C LEU A 8 -44.88 -59.30 10.86
N ARG A 9 -43.75 -59.89 10.49
CA ARG A 9 -42.43 -59.33 10.77
C ARG A 9 -41.96 -58.56 9.55
N ALA A 10 -42.45 -57.34 9.40
CA ALA A 10 -42.04 -56.42 8.35
C ALA A 10 -40.86 -55.54 8.83
N MET A 11 -39.80 -55.57 8.02
CA MET A 11 -38.77 -54.53 7.78
C MET A 11 -38.44 -53.54 8.92
N ARG A 12 -37.26 -53.77 9.53
CA ARG A 12 -36.44 -52.68 10.09
C ARG A 12 -35.81 -51.90 8.91
N SER A 13 -36.33 -50.72 8.59
CA SER A 13 -35.63 -49.74 7.76
C SER A 13 -34.99 -48.66 8.65
N PRO A 14 -33.66 -48.62 8.81
CA PRO A 14 -32.98 -47.60 9.64
C PRO A 14 -32.79 -46.25 8.94
N ALA A 15 -33.45 -46.02 7.80
CA ALA A 15 -33.15 -44.89 6.92
C ALA A 15 -33.93 -43.60 7.21
N LEU A 16 -35.06 -43.65 7.92
CA LEU A 16 -35.89 -42.44 8.20
C LEU A 16 -35.52 -41.68 9.48
N GLY A 17 -34.74 -42.26 10.41
CA GLY A 17 -34.34 -41.57 11.64
C GLY A 17 -33.19 -40.56 11.45
N ARG A 18 -32.39 -40.70 10.40
CA ARG A 18 -31.15 -39.91 10.20
C ARG A 18 -31.33 -38.57 9.48
N THR A 19 -32.48 -38.32 8.86
CA THR A 19 -32.77 -37.07 8.14
C THR A 19 -33.38 -36.01 9.05
N ILE A 20 -34.20 -36.40 10.02
CA ILE A 20 -34.81 -35.47 10.99
C ILE A 20 -33.80 -35.02 12.05
N GLN A 21 -32.91 -35.91 12.51
CA GLN A 21 -31.88 -35.56 13.50
C GLN A 21 -30.84 -34.55 13.00
N ARG A 22 -30.61 -34.42 11.68
CA ARG A 22 -29.66 -33.44 11.14
C ARG A 22 -30.23 -32.04 10.98
N ARG A 23 -31.56 -31.87 10.98
CA ARG A 23 -32.21 -30.55 10.86
C ARG A 23 -32.44 -29.83 12.18
N LEU A 24 -32.29 -30.52 13.31
CA LEU A 24 -32.48 -29.94 14.66
C LEU A 24 -31.16 -29.65 15.39
N ALA A 25 -30.02 -29.84 14.73
CA ALA A 25 -28.68 -29.58 15.28
C ALA A 25 -28.21 -28.13 15.05
N SER A 26 -29.12 -27.15 15.03
CA SER A 26 -28.77 -25.73 14.82
C SER A 26 -29.25 -24.78 15.92
N THR A 27 -29.72 -25.29 17.06
CA THR A 27 -30.21 -24.44 18.16
C THR A 27 -29.84 -25.01 19.52
N GLU A 28 -28.56 -24.98 19.87
CA GLU A 28 -28.14 -25.03 21.28
C GLU A 28 -26.82 -24.30 21.56
N SER A 29 -26.48 -23.27 20.78
CA SER A 29 -25.67 -22.19 21.33
C SER A 29 -26.64 -21.18 21.94
N LYS A 30 -26.59 -21.03 23.27
CA LYS A 30 -27.23 -19.88 23.94
C LYS A 30 -26.85 -18.63 23.14
N PHE A 31 -27.83 -17.95 22.55
CA PHE A 31 -27.61 -16.66 21.89
C PHE A 31 -27.24 -15.66 22.99
N ALA A 32 -25.93 -15.57 23.27
CA ALA A 32 -25.35 -14.65 24.23
C ALA A 32 -25.24 -13.26 23.58
N GLY A 33 -26.39 -12.64 23.30
CA GLY A 33 -26.49 -11.29 22.75
C GLY A 33 -25.88 -11.11 21.35
N ALA A 34 -26.28 -10.06 20.65
CA ALA A 34 -25.66 -9.69 19.37
C ALA A 34 -24.19 -9.22 19.53
N GLU A 35 -23.77 -8.97 20.77
CA GLU A 35 -22.50 -8.34 21.14
C GLU A 35 -21.36 -9.37 21.30
N ASP A 36 -21.62 -10.56 21.85
CA ASP A 36 -20.60 -11.55 22.21
C ASP A 36 -20.51 -12.75 21.24
N ASN A 37 -20.54 -12.46 19.93
CA ASN A 37 -20.38 -13.46 18.88
C ASN A 37 -18.91 -13.72 18.52
N ALA A 38 -18.58 -14.94 18.08
CA ALA A 38 -17.22 -15.31 17.64
C ALA A 38 -16.67 -14.34 16.57
N PHE A 39 -17.53 -13.91 15.63
CA PHE A 39 -17.21 -12.91 14.62
C PHE A 39 -16.81 -11.54 15.20
N ASN A 40 -17.48 -11.07 16.26
CA ASN A 40 -17.15 -9.80 16.90
C ASN A 40 -15.81 -9.88 17.64
N ARG A 41 -15.49 -11.04 18.23
CA ARG A 41 -14.20 -11.30 18.90
C ARG A 41 -13.05 -11.34 17.90
N GLU A 42 -13.23 -12.01 16.77
CA GLU A 42 -12.24 -12.01 15.68
C GLU A 42 -12.02 -10.61 15.13
N ARG A 43 -13.08 -9.82 14.94
CA ARG A 43 -12.97 -8.44 14.48
C ARG A 43 -12.24 -7.56 15.50
N GLN A 44 -12.46 -7.76 16.79
CA GLN A 44 -11.74 -7.06 17.83
C GLN A 44 -10.26 -7.47 17.84
N ALA A 45 -9.95 -8.76 17.74
CA ALA A 45 -8.58 -9.26 17.62
C ALA A 45 -7.86 -8.71 16.38
N VAL A 46 -8.55 -8.61 15.23
CA VAL A 46 -8.00 -7.98 14.01
C VAL A 46 -7.76 -6.49 14.21
N LYS A 47 -8.66 -5.78 14.91
CA LYS A 47 -8.47 -4.36 15.25
C LYS A 47 -7.30 -4.16 16.20
N ASP A 48 -7.12 -5.02 17.19
CA ASP A 48 -6.03 -4.94 18.16
C ASP A 48 -4.69 -5.31 17.51
N HIS A 49 -4.68 -6.35 16.67
CA HIS A 49 -3.51 -6.69 15.85
C HIS A 49 -3.17 -5.58 14.85
N ALA A 50 -4.18 -4.98 14.22
CA ALA A 50 -3.99 -3.83 13.35
C ALA A 50 -3.49 -2.62 14.14
N ALA A 51 -3.98 -2.34 15.35
CA ALA A 51 -3.48 -1.24 16.18
C ALA A 51 -2.07 -1.48 16.71
N ALA A 52 -1.67 -2.75 16.91
CA ALA A 52 -0.32 -3.13 17.30
C ALA A 52 0.67 -3.10 16.10
N THR A 53 0.19 -3.44 14.90
CA THR A 53 1.01 -3.53 13.67
C THR A 53 1.05 -2.21 12.90
N SER A 54 -0.08 -1.50 12.83
CA SER A 54 -0.17 -0.16 12.28
C SER A 54 0.19 0.83 13.38
N VAL A 55 1.20 1.64 13.09
CA VAL A 55 1.67 2.67 14.01
C VAL A 55 0.52 3.64 14.30
N PRO A 56 0.09 3.81 15.56
CA PRO A 56 -0.92 4.80 15.87
C PRO A 56 -0.27 6.18 15.78
N THR A 57 -0.39 6.83 14.63
CA THR A 57 -0.31 8.29 14.55
C THR A 57 -1.65 8.88 15.01
N ARG A 58 -2.12 8.49 16.20
CA ARG A 58 -3.33 9.07 16.77
C ARG A 58 -2.94 10.24 17.67
N ASN A 59 -3.17 11.44 17.13
CA ASN A 59 -3.49 12.66 17.88
C ASN A 59 -2.37 13.30 18.72
N GLY A 60 -1.19 13.55 18.16
CA GLY A 60 -0.31 14.65 18.63
C GLY A 60 0.29 14.56 20.05
N GLU A 61 -0.06 13.56 20.86
CA GLU A 61 0.42 13.38 22.23
C GLU A 61 1.03 11.99 22.38
N GLY A 62 2.33 11.90 22.08
CA GLY A 62 3.12 10.68 22.20
C GLY A 62 4.60 10.89 21.89
N VAL A 63 5.07 12.13 22.06
CA VAL A 63 6.51 12.44 22.10
C VAL A 63 6.97 12.10 23.50
N ARG A 64 7.52 10.89 23.68
CA ARG A 64 8.52 10.49 24.69
C ARG A 64 8.49 8.96 24.83
N ASP A 65 9.05 8.27 23.86
CA ASP A 65 9.77 7.05 24.20
C ASP A 65 10.95 6.93 23.26
N VAL A 66 12.08 7.46 23.72
CA VAL A 66 13.34 7.62 22.97
C VAL A 66 14.23 6.37 23.12
N GLY A 67 13.75 5.31 23.78
CA GLY A 67 14.63 4.25 24.29
C GLY A 67 14.13 2.80 24.18
N ARG A 68 13.40 2.40 23.13
CA ARG A 68 13.12 0.96 22.92
C ARG A 68 13.41 0.55 21.47
N GLY A 69 14.65 0.12 21.27
CA GLY A 69 15.28 -0.16 19.98
C GLY A 69 14.85 -1.47 19.31
N GLU A 70 13.55 -1.68 19.08
CA GLU A 70 13.08 -2.88 18.38
C GLU A 70 11.95 -2.53 17.40
N GLY A 71 12.32 -1.97 16.24
CA GLY A 71 11.38 -1.71 15.15
C GLY A 71 12.05 -0.97 14.00
N LEU A 72 12.50 -1.71 12.98
CA LEU A 72 13.25 -1.18 11.83
C LEU A 72 12.40 -0.33 10.88
N THR A 73 11.08 -0.48 10.88
CA THR A 73 10.29 -0.06 9.70
C THR A 73 9.43 1.19 9.87
N LEU A 74 8.90 1.56 11.03
CA LEU A 74 7.90 2.65 11.05
C LEU A 74 7.92 3.46 12.35
N ARG A 75 8.91 4.34 12.49
CA ARG A 75 8.63 5.66 13.04
C ARG A 75 8.93 6.63 11.91
N PRO A 76 7.94 7.39 11.37
CA PRO A 76 8.23 8.45 10.42
C PRO A 76 9.25 9.45 10.97
N CYS A 77 9.47 9.47 12.30
CA CYS A 77 10.40 10.37 12.96
C CYS A 77 11.83 9.84 13.20
N SER A 78 12.11 8.52 13.22
CA SER A 78 13.43 8.04 13.70
C SER A 78 14.42 7.62 12.61
N ALA A 79 13.96 7.08 11.48
CA ALA A 79 14.84 6.72 10.35
C ALA A 79 14.61 7.65 9.16
N VAL A 80 13.35 7.94 8.84
CA VAL A 80 12.99 8.76 7.68
C VAL A 80 13.51 10.19 7.81
N ILE A 81 13.29 10.86 8.95
CA ILE A 81 13.79 12.23 9.16
C ILE A 81 15.33 12.31 9.03
N PRO A 82 16.15 11.51 9.74
CA PRO A 82 17.60 11.62 9.57
C PRO A 82 18.07 11.20 8.17
N CYS A 83 17.47 10.18 7.55
CA CYS A 83 17.80 9.82 6.17
C CYS A 83 17.50 10.96 5.19
N LEU A 84 16.35 11.63 5.34
CA LEU A 84 16.00 12.78 4.52
C LEU A 84 16.97 13.94 4.73
N LEU A 85 17.33 14.27 5.98
CA LEU A 85 18.30 15.32 6.28
C LEU A 85 19.67 15.03 5.67
N ILE A 86 20.16 13.80 5.80
CA ILE A 86 21.44 13.39 5.20
C ILE A 86 21.36 13.46 3.67
N SER A 87 20.28 12.96 3.05
CA SER A 87 20.11 13.03 1.60
C SER A 87 19.99 14.47 1.09
N ALA A 88 19.33 15.35 1.84
CA ALA A 88 19.16 16.76 1.49
C ALA A 88 20.50 17.51 1.58
N ALA A 89 21.29 17.24 2.62
CA ALA A 89 22.63 17.81 2.76
C ALA A 89 23.56 17.38 1.61
N ASN A 90 23.54 16.10 1.23
CA ASN A 90 24.31 15.60 0.09
C ASN A 90 23.83 16.24 -1.24
N ALA A 91 22.52 16.25 -1.49
CA ALA A 91 21.96 16.88 -2.67
C ALA A 91 22.29 18.38 -2.77
N TYR A 92 22.34 19.09 -1.63
CA TYR A 92 22.74 20.49 -1.60
C TYR A 92 24.22 20.70 -1.99
N ASN A 93 25.12 19.84 -1.52
CA ASN A 93 26.52 19.91 -1.92
C ASN A 93 26.69 19.64 -3.42
N LEU A 94 26.05 18.57 -3.92
CA LEU A 94 26.08 18.23 -5.35
C LEU A 94 25.46 19.32 -6.23
N TRP A 95 24.41 19.99 -5.74
CA TRP A 95 23.79 21.13 -6.41
C TRP A 95 24.77 22.29 -6.57
N ASN A 96 25.51 22.63 -5.51
CA ASN A 96 26.51 23.70 -5.57
C ASN A 96 27.67 23.35 -6.53
N GLU A 97 28.15 22.10 -6.49
CA GLU A 97 29.17 21.61 -7.42
C GLU A 97 28.68 21.62 -8.87
N HIS A 98 27.42 21.26 -9.12
CA HIS A 98 26.81 21.30 -10.44
C HIS A 98 26.78 22.73 -11.00
N TRP A 99 26.36 23.71 -10.20
CA TRP A 99 26.36 25.12 -10.62
C TRP A 99 27.77 25.67 -10.81
N ALA A 100 28.71 25.32 -9.92
CA ALA A 100 30.11 25.67 -10.10
C ALA A 100 30.65 25.10 -11.42
N HIS A 101 30.39 23.83 -11.75
CA HIS A 101 30.79 23.25 -13.03
C HIS A 101 30.11 23.97 -14.21
N TRP A 102 28.83 24.33 -14.06
CA TRP A 102 28.08 25.04 -15.10
C TRP A 102 28.68 26.40 -15.43
N GLU A 103 29.16 27.15 -14.44
CA GLU A 103 29.82 28.45 -14.63
C GLU A 103 31.15 28.37 -15.38
N HIS A 104 31.85 27.23 -15.30
CA HIS A 104 33.12 27.02 -16.01
C HIS A 104 32.95 26.49 -17.44
N MET A 105 31.73 26.12 -17.84
CA MET A 105 31.50 25.62 -19.19
C MET A 105 31.45 26.76 -20.21
N PRO A 106 31.84 26.50 -21.47
CA PRO A 106 31.80 27.51 -22.52
C PRO A 106 30.36 28.01 -22.74
N PRO A 107 30.20 29.25 -23.26
CA PRO A 107 28.91 29.81 -23.59
C PRO A 107 28.07 28.84 -24.43
N LEU A 108 26.77 28.78 -24.19
CA LEU A 108 25.88 27.80 -24.84
C LEU A 108 25.91 27.86 -26.37
N GLU A 109 26.10 29.06 -26.93
CA GLU A 109 26.19 29.29 -28.38
C GLU A 109 27.45 28.65 -28.99
N GLU A 110 28.54 28.52 -28.21
CA GLU A 110 29.80 27.95 -28.69
C GLU A 110 29.82 26.41 -28.59
N ARG A 111 28.88 25.82 -27.84
CA ARG A 111 28.86 24.37 -27.61
C ARG A 111 28.47 23.62 -28.90
N PRO A 112 29.17 22.54 -29.26
CA PRO A 112 28.85 21.79 -30.46
C PRO A 112 27.49 21.11 -30.32
N GLU A 113 26.60 21.38 -31.28
CA GLU A 113 25.33 20.66 -31.41
C GLU A 113 25.50 19.62 -32.50
N TYR A 114 25.24 18.36 -32.15
CA TYR A 114 25.34 17.27 -33.11
C TYR A 114 23.99 17.06 -33.83
N PRO A 115 23.97 16.51 -35.07
CA PRO A 115 22.73 16.35 -35.85
C PRO A 115 21.63 15.49 -35.21
N TYR A 116 21.99 14.66 -34.23
CA TYR A 116 21.05 13.84 -33.47
C TYR A 116 20.48 14.57 -32.23
N GLN A 117 21.07 15.69 -31.83
CA GLN A 117 20.58 16.54 -30.74
C GLN A 117 19.53 17.49 -31.28
N ASN A 118 18.50 17.78 -30.47
CA ASN A 118 17.37 18.65 -30.83
C ASN A 118 16.70 18.33 -32.19
N LEU A 119 16.73 17.07 -32.62
CA LEU A 119 16.05 16.66 -33.85
C LEU A 119 14.54 16.92 -33.77
N ARG A 120 13.99 17.55 -34.82
CA ARG A 120 12.56 17.81 -34.99
C ARG A 120 12.10 17.33 -36.36
N THR A 121 11.36 16.21 -36.40
CA THR A 121 10.68 15.75 -37.62
C THR A 121 9.38 16.52 -37.88
N ARG A 122 8.72 16.96 -36.80
CA ARG A 122 7.51 17.78 -36.80
C ARG A 122 7.60 18.76 -35.64
N ASN A 123 7.08 19.96 -35.84
CA ASN A 123 7.02 20.98 -34.80
C ASN A 123 6.02 20.55 -33.71
N PHE A 124 6.26 20.97 -32.48
CA PHE A 124 5.31 20.82 -31.38
C PHE A 124 4.03 21.60 -31.67
N CYS A 125 2.89 21.13 -31.15
CA CYS A 125 1.59 21.78 -31.35
C CYS A 125 1.32 22.96 -30.40
N TRP A 126 2.32 23.40 -29.63
CA TRP A 126 2.21 24.50 -28.68
C TRP A 126 3.42 25.43 -28.77
N GLY A 127 3.24 26.66 -28.28
CA GLY A 127 4.29 27.68 -28.26
C GLY A 127 4.88 27.93 -29.65
N ASP A 128 6.20 28.05 -29.71
CA ASP A 128 6.94 28.31 -30.95
C ASP A 128 7.23 27.04 -31.78
N GLY A 129 6.67 25.88 -31.36
CA GLY A 129 6.84 24.61 -32.06
C GLY A 129 8.20 23.94 -31.91
N ASP A 130 9.15 24.58 -31.22
CA ASP A 130 10.56 24.15 -31.14
C ASP A 130 11.00 23.74 -29.72
N LYS A 131 10.47 24.46 -28.73
CA LYS A 131 10.76 24.26 -27.31
C LYS A 131 9.88 23.17 -26.69
N THR A 132 10.51 22.32 -25.88
CA THR A 132 9.80 21.31 -25.09
C THR A 132 9.07 21.94 -23.89
N PHE A 133 8.20 21.18 -23.22
CA PHE A 133 7.47 21.67 -22.05
C PHE A 133 8.38 22.05 -20.87
N PHE A 134 9.51 21.36 -20.72
CA PHE A 134 10.54 21.63 -19.71
C PHE A 134 11.78 22.30 -20.33
N TRP A 135 11.57 23.15 -21.32
CA TRP A 135 12.66 23.89 -21.94
C TRP A 135 13.16 25.01 -21.02
N ASN A 136 14.47 25.04 -20.76
CA ASN A 136 15.11 26.09 -19.98
C ASN A 136 16.19 26.77 -20.83
N ASP A 137 15.98 28.04 -21.17
CA ASP A 137 16.87 28.83 -22.03
C ASP A 137 18.29 29.00 -21.44
N LYS A 138 18.48 28.74 -20.13
CA LYS A 138 19.80 28.76 -19.48
C LYS A 138 20.63 27.50 -19.69
N VAL A 139 20.03 26.42 -20.19
CA VAL A 139 20.71 25.12 -20.34
C VAL A 139 20.48 24.48 -21.70
N ASN A 140 19.33 24.74 -22.32
CA ASN A 140 18.97 24.23 -23.62
C ASN A 140 19.12 25.34 -24.65
N HIS A 141 19.90 25.05 -25.68
CA HIS A 141 20.06 25.89 -26.87
C HIS A 141 19.79 25.03 -28.10
N HIS A 142 19.17 25.62 -29.12
CA HIS A 142 19.00 24.99 -30.42
C HIS A 142 19.55 25.93 -31.50
N LYS A 143 20.65 25.51 -32.14
CA LYS A 143 21.24 26.16 -33.29
C LYS A 143 20.35 25.89 -34.48
N LYS A 144 19.76 26.96 -34.99
CA LYS A 144 19.10 26.94 -36.29
C LYS A 144 20.18 27.27 -37.31
N ASP A 145 20.43 26.33 -38.21
CA ASP A 145 21.31 26.52 -39.36
C ASP A 145 20.80 27.65 -40.28
#